data_AF-A0A914E7I6-F1
#
_entry.id   AF-A0A914E7I6-F1
#
_cell.length_a   1.000
_cell.length_b   1.000
_cell.length_c   1.000
_cell.angle_alpha   90.00
_cell.angle_beta   90.00
_cell.angle_gamma   90.00
#
_symmetry.space_group_name_H-M   'P 1'
#
loop_
_entity.id
_entity.type
_entity.pdbx_description
1 polymer ?
#
loop_
_entity_poly.entity_id
_entity_poly.type
_entity_poly.pdbx_seq_one_letter_code
_entity_poly.pdbx_strand_id
1 'polypeptide(L)'
;MFILSIILFVKEGVKINRWNYMEMLEELLLPWASDLFGDEEWCFQQDSDSAHKANEIQDWLSEHCPDCDFITREEWPPNSPDLNSLDYAVWSIMEEKACAKPHKDVESLKRALIKASDEINVLEKIVDNFPKRLKACVEAKGGHFE
;
A
#
# COMPACT_ATOMS: atom_id res chain seq x y z
N MET A 1 7.20 4.19 -14.32
CA MET A 1 8.37 3.45 -13.80
C MET A 1 8.06 3.12 -12.34
N PHE A 2 7.99 1.84 -11.95
CA PHE A 2 7.50 1.47 -10.60
C PHE A 2 8.59 0.71 -9.86
N ILE A 3 9.25 1.39 -8.92
CA ILE A 3 10.17 0.80 -7.95
C ILE A 3 9.46 0.77 -6.60
N LEU A 4 9.78 -0.26 -5.83
CA LEU A 4 9.09 -0.69 -4.64
C LEU A 4 8.88 0.34 -3.54
N SER A 5 7.78 0.05 -2.84
CA SER A 5 7.37 0.49 -1.52
C SER A 5 8.52 0.65 -0.52
N ILE A 6 8.52 1.77 0.19
CA ILE A 6 9.17 1.87 1.49
C ILE A 6 8.50 0.84 2.41
N ILE A 7 9.25 -0.20 2.83
CA ILE A 7 8.82 -1.03 3.95
C ILE A 7 9.27 -0.34 5.23
N LEU A 8 8.30 0.20 5.96
CA LEU A 8 8.54 0.73 7.29
C LEU A 8 8.20 -0.31 8.36
N PHE A 9 9.18 -0.66 9.19
CA PHE A 9 8.96 -1.48 10.38
C PHE A 9 8.67 -0.61 11.59
N VAL A 10 7.45 -0.71 12.09
CA VAL A 10 7.01 -0.02 13.31
C VAL A 10 7.53 -0.77 14.54
N LYS A 11 7.90 -0.04 15.60
CA LYS A 11 8.37 -0.65 16.86
C LYS A 11 7.26 -1.50 17.48
N GLU A 12 7.66 -2.61 18.10
CA GLU A 12 6.73 -3.50 18.80
C GLU A 12 5.90 -2.72 19.85
N GLY A 13 4.60 -3.00 19.91
CA GLY A 13 3.67 -2.35 20.83
C GLY A 13 3.18 -0.95 20.39
N VAL A 14 3.74 -0.37 19.33
CA VAL A 14 3.22 0.88 18.77
C VAL A 14 2.02 0.58 17.87
N LYS A 15 0.89 1.21 18.19
CA LYS A 15 -0.29 1.20 17.33
C LYS A 15 -0.27 2.45 16.44
N ILE A 16 -0.33 2.24 15.12
CA ILE A 16 -0.52 3.34 14.18
C ILE A 16 -1.87 4.01 14.46
N ASN A 17 -1.81 5.32 14.63
CA ASN A 17 -2.97 6.20 14.79
C ASN A 17 -2.83 7.34 13.76
N ARG A 18 -3.86 8.17 13.63
CA ARG A 18 -3.87 9.25 12.64
C ARG A 18 -2.65 10.17 12.71
N TRP A 19 -2.15 10.53 13.90
CA TRP A 19 -1.04 11.49 14.02
C TRP A 19 0.27 10.88 13.51
N ASN A 20 0.61 9.69 13.99
CA ASN A 20 1.78 8.97 13.52
C ASN A 20 1.68 8.62 12.02
N TYR A 21 0.46 8.37 11.53
CA TYR A 21 0.23 8.14 10.11
C TYR A 21 0.48 9.40 9.28
N MET A 22 -0.03 10.56 9.72
CA MET A 22 0.22 11.85 9.06
C MET A 22 1.72 12.16 9.00
N GLU A 23 2.44 11.98 10.11
CA GLU A 23 3.91 12.13 10.16
C GLU A 23 4.60 11.19 9.16
N MET A 24 4.16 9.93 9.05
CA MET A 24 4.70 8.99 8.05
C MET A 24 4.43 9.43 6.61
N LEU A 25 3.25 9.99 6.32
CA LEU A 25 2.95 10.51 4.98
C LEU A 25 3.86 11.70 4.63
N GLU A 26 4.02 12.63 5.57
CA GLU A 26 4.82 13.84 5.38
C GLU A 26 6.32 13.54 5.26
N GLU A 27 6.86 12.73 6.19
CA GLU A 27 8.30 12.50 6.28
C GLU A 27 8.81 11.40 5.34
N LEU A 28 7.95 10.47 4.93
CA LEU A 28 8.36 9.31 4.13
C LEU A 28 7.69 9.26 2.76
N LEU A 29 6.36 9.37 2.69
CA LEU A 29 5.65 9.18 1.42
C LEU A 29 5.95 10.32 0.43
N LEU A 30 5.78 11.58 0.83
CA LEU A 30 5.94 12.71 -0.08
C LEU A 30 7.37 12.85 -0.62
N PRO A 31 8.45 12.76 0.20
CA PRO A 31 9.81 12.81 -0.32
C PRO A 31 10.11 11.64 -1.25
N TRP A 32 9.65 10.43 -0.91
CA TRP A 32 9.84 9.25 -1.75
C TRP A 32 9.11 9.36 -3.09
N ALA A 33 7.87 9.85 -3.08
CA ALA A 33 7.09 10.03 -4.28
C ALA A 33 7.73 11.10 -5.18
N SER A 34 8.20 12.21 -4.60
CA SER A 34 8.93 13.25 -5.31
C SER A 34 10.22 12.71 -5.97
N ASP A 35 10.99 11.87 -5.26
CA ASP A 35 12.21 11.28 -5.78
C ASP A 35 11.94 10.25 -6.89
N LEU A 36 10.84 9.51 -6.80
CA LEU A 36 10.51 8.41 -7.72
C LEU A 36 9.80 8.90 -8.99
N PHE A 37 8.81 9.77 -8.84
CA PHE A 37 7.93 10.23 -9.92
C PHE A 37 8.38 11.57 -10.51
N GLY A 38 9.11 12.40 -9.75
CA GLY A 38 9.46 13.75 -10.21
C GLY A 38 8.21 14.55 -10.55
N ASP A 39 8.10 14.96 -11.81
CA ASP A 39 6.96 15.73 -12.33
C ASP A 39 5.84 14.85 -12.94
N GLU A 40 5.95 13.52 -12.87
CA GLU A 40 4.94 12.60 -13.41
C GLU A 40 3.71 12.52 -12.50
N GLU A 41 2.51 12.44 -13.10
CA GLU A 41 1.27 12.24 -12.34
C GLU A 41 1.24 10.85 -11.68
N TRP A 42 0.82 10.80 -10.43
CA TRP A 42 0.65 9.57 -9.67
C TRP A 42 -0.61 9.63 -8.79
N CYS A 43 -1.12 8.46 -8.41
CA CYS A 43 -2.29 8.35 -7.54
C CYS A 43 -1.95 7.56 -6.28
N PHE A 44 -2.32 8.09 -5.11
CA PHE A 44 -2.16 7.40 -3.84
C PHE A 44 -3.40 6.55 -3.50
N GLN A 45 -3.17 5.26 -3.22
CA GLN A 45 -4.19 4.32 -2.79
C GLN A 45 -3.89 3.84 -1.36
N GLN A 46 -4.90 3.88 -0.49
CA GLN A 46 -4.87 3.37 0.88
C GLN A 46 -6.15 2.56 1.17
N ASP A 47 -6.10 1.69 2.18
CA ASP A 47 -7.28 0.92 2.60
C ASP A 47 -8.20 1.70 3.56
N SER A 48 -9.24 1.04 4.06
CA SER A 48 -10.23 1.62 4.96
C SER A 48 -9.88 1.51 6.46
N ASP A 49 -8.61 1.41 6.86
CA ASP A 49 -8.24 1.47 8.28
C ASP A 49 -8.76 2.75 8.94
N SER A 50 -9.06 2.66 10.24
CA SER A 50 -9.51 3.78 11.06
C SER A 50 -8.62 5.01 11.00
N ALA A 51 -7.29 4.86 10.88
CA ALA A 51 -6.37 5.97 10.77
C ALA A 51 -6.52 6.67 9.41
N HIS A 52 -6.59 5.90 8.32
CA HIS A 52 -6.68 6.39 6.94
C HIS A 52 -8.00 7.15 6.68
N LYS A 53 -9.09 6.72 7.32
CA LYS A 53 -10.42 7.35 7.19
C LYS A 53 -10.64 8.60 8.04
N ALA A 54 -9.71 8.95 8.93
CA ALA A 54 -9.84 10.13 9.78
C ALA A 54 -9.99 11.39 8.89
N ASN A 55 -10.91 12.30 9.25
CA ASN A 55 -11.13 13.51 8.46
C ASN A 55 -9.83 14.31 8.33
N GLU A 56 -9.05 14.37 9.41
CA GLU A 56 -7.77 15.07 9.45
C GLU A 56 -6.76 14.51 8.43
N ILE A 57 -6.83 13.21 8.12
CA ILE A 57 -5.95 12.58 7.11
C ILE A 57 -6.46 12.83 5.70
N GLN A 58 -7.77 12.76 5.49
CA GLN A 58 -8.37 13.06 4.18
C GLN A 58 -8.13 14.53 3.81
N ASP A 59 -8.38 15.45 4.74
CA ASP A 59 -8.14 16.89 4.57
C ASP A 59 -6.64 17.15 4.29
N TRP A 60 -5.75 16.53 5.07
CA TRP A 60 -4.31 16.67 4.87
C TRP A 60 -3.86 16.16 3.49
N LEU A 61 -4.34 14.99 3.04
CA LEU A 61 -4.03 14.45 1.71
C LEU A 61 -4.54 15.38 0.60
N SER A 62 -5.74 15.93 0.73
CA SER A 62 -6.27 16.92 -0.22
C SER A 62 -5.45 18.21 -0.29
N GLU A 63 -4.82 18.63 0.82
CA GLU A 63 -4.00 19.84 0.88
C GLU A 63 -2.54 19.63 0.45
N HIS A 64 -1.96 18.48 0.78
CA HIS A 64 -0.51 18.22 0.66
C HIS A 64 -0.13 17.26 -0.46
N CYS A 65 -1.12 16.75 -1.19
CA CYS A 65 -0.92 16.03 -2.45
C CYS A 65 -1.50 16.81 -3.64
N PRO A 66 -1.03 18.03 -3.97
CA PRO A 66 -1.53 18.76 -5.13
C PRO A 66 -1.04 18.15 -6.45
N ASP A 67 0.13 17.49 -6.44
CA ASP A 67 0.73 16.84 -7.61
C ASP A 67 0.31 15.36 -7.73
N CYS A 68 -0.55 14.87 -6.83
CA CYS A 68 -1.06 13.51 -6.84
C CYS A 68 -2.57 13.45 -6.66
N ASP A 69 -3.23 12.59 -7.41
CA ASP A 69 -4.62 12.22 -7.06
C ASP A 69 -4.59 11.24 -5.88
N PHE A 70 -5.64 11.14 -5.08
CA PHE A 70 -5.73 10.06 -4.11
C PHE A 70 -7.14 9.52 -4.01
N ILE A 71 -7.24 8.20 -3.77
CA ILE A 71 -8.53 7.56 -3.59
C ILE A 71 -9.05 7.91 -2.20
N THR A 72 -10.10 8.71 -2.17
CA THR A 72 -10.78 9.12 -0.95
C THR A 72 -11.44 7.92 -0.27
N ARG A 73 -11.74 8.07 1.02
CA ARG A 73 -12.47 7.02 1.76
C ARG A 73 -13.87 6.74 1.21
N GLU A 74 -14.48 7.72 0.52
CA GLU A 74 -15.79 7.58 -0.11
C GLU A 74 -15.72 6.78 -1.42
N GLU A 75 -14.58 6.85 -2.13
CA GLU A 75 -14.33 6.11 -3.36
C GLU A 75 -13.86 4.68 -3.10
N TRP A 76 -13.12 4.45 -2.00
CA TRP A 76 -12.65 3.12 -1.64
C TRP A 76 -13.79 2.26 -1.05
N PRO A 77 -14.10 1.09 -1.65
CA PRO A 77 -15.14 0.22 -1.11
C PRO A 77 -14.69 -0.46 0.19
N PRO A 78 -15.54 -0.48 1.24
CA PRO A 78 -15.19 -1.10 2.51
C PRO A 78 -14.96 -2.61 2.35
N ASN A 79 -14.07 -3.19 3.17
CA ASN A 79 -13.77 -4.63 3.19
C ASN A 79 -13.44 -5.25 1.82
N SER A 80 -12.65 -4.53 1.00
CA SER A 80 -12.31 -4.96 -0.36
C SER A 80 -10.83 -5.33 -0.52
N PRO A 81 -10.33 -6.38 0.17
CA PRO A 81 -8.96 -6.85 -0.02
C PRO A 81 -8.73 -7.33 -1.46
N ASP A 82 -9.78 -7.80 -2.13
CA ASP A 82 -9.75 -8.24 -3.53
C ASP A 82 -9.45 -7.08 -4.52
N LEU A 83 -9.48 -5.83 -4.06
CA LEU A 83 -9.10 -4.64 -4.82
C LEU A 83 -7.78 -4.03 -4.36
N ASN A 84 -7.25 -4.40 -3.19
CA ASN A 84 -5.98 -3.89 -2.73
C ASN A 84 -4.81 -4.71 -3.29
N SER A 85 -3.99 -4.09 -4.15
CA SER A 85 -2.82 -4.74 -4.77
C SER A 85 -1.84 -5.33 -3.75
N LEU A 86 -1.75 -4.70 -2.58
CA LEU A 86 -0.95 -5.23 -1.48
C LEU A 86 -1.51 -6.56 -0.96
N ASP A 87 -2.82 -6.65 -0.76
CA ASP A 87 -3.49 -7.81 -0.18
C ASP A 87 -3.63 -8.97 -1.17
N TYR A 88 -4.10 -8.72 -2.40
CA TYR A 88 -4.35 -9.82 -3.35
C TYR A 88 -3.08 -10.40 -3.99
N ALA A 89 -1.91 -9.74 -3.87
CA ALA A 89 -0.68 -10.20 -4.51
C ALA A 89 0.63 -9.91 -3.77
N VAL A 90 0.92 -8.65 -3.42
CA VAL A 90 2.28 -8.30 -2.94
C VAL A 90 2.64 -9.03 -1.65
N TRP A 91 1.72 -9.05 -0.68
CA TRP A 91 1.98 -9.72 0.61
C TRP A 91 2.18 -11.22 0.48
N SER A 92 1.39 -11.90 -0.37
CA SER A 92 1.56 -13.35 -0.57
C SER A 92 2.89 -13.69 -1.24
N ILE A 93 3.31 -12.91 -2.24
CA ILE A 93 4.63 -13.05 -2.89
C ILE A 93 5.77 -12.82 -1.90
N MET A 94 5.64 -11.78 -1.06
CA MET A 94 6.65 -11.47 -0.05
C MET A 94 6.74 -12.57 1.01
N GLU A 95 5.60 -13.05 1.49
CA GLU A 95 5.54 -14.13 2.48
C GLU A 95 6.17 -15.41 1.91
N GLU A 96 5.80 -15.82 0.70
CA GLU A 96 6.36 -17.01 0.05
C GLU A 96 7.91 -16.93 -0.01
N LYS A 97 8.44 -15.79 -0.45
CA LYS A 97 9.89 -15.58 -0.57
C LYS A 97 10.59 -15.48 0.78
N ALA A 98 10.06 -14.66 1.69
CA ALA A 98 10.69 -14.39 2.97
C ALA A 98 10.62 -15.61 3.89
N CYS A 99 9.51 -16.36 3.87
CA CYS A 99 9.27 -17.51 4.73
C CYS A 99 9.67 -18.86 4.11
N ALA A 100 10.31 -18.87 2.94
CA ALA A 100 10.86 -20.08 2.32
C ALA A 100 11.86 -20.84 3.22
N LYS A 101 12.42 -20.17 4.23
CA LYS A 101 13.28 -20.76 5.26
C LYS A 101 12.94 -20.20 6.65
N PRO A 102 13.17 -20.96 7.73
CA PRO A 102 13.01 -20.47 9.09
C PRO A 102 13.98 -19.32 9.42
N HIS A 103 13.52 -18.40 10.27
CA HIS A 103 14.29 -17.27 10.79
C HIS A 103 14.64 -17.50 12.25
N LYS A 104 15.83 -17.04 12.65
CA LYS A 104 16.35 -17.20 14.02
C LYS A 104 15.91 -16.10 14.98
N ASP A 105 15.56 -14.94 14.43
CA ASP A 105 15.18 -13.73 15.16
C ASP A 105 14.38 -12.78 14.25
N VAL A 106 13.69 -11.81 14.85
CA VAL A 106 12.88 -10.81 14.13
C VAL A 106 13.73 -10.01 13.13
N GLU A 107 14.98 -9.72 13.45
CA GLU A 107 15.87 -8.96 12.56
C GLU A 107 16.23 -9.74 11.28
N SER A 108 16.39 -11.05 11.37
CA SER A 108 16.57 -11.92 10.20
C SER A 108 15.33 -11.98 9.33
N LEU A 109 14.13 -11.99 9.93
CA LEU A 109 12.87 -11.89 9.20
C LEU A 109 12.73 -10.52 8.50
N LYS A 110 13.01 -9.41 9.18
CA LYS A 110 12.95 -8.06 8.58
C LYS A 110 13.85 -7.94 7.35
N ARG A 111 15.09 -8.43 7.45
CA ARG A 111 16.03 -8.47 6.30
C ARG A 111 15.50 -9.34 5.16
N ALA A 112 14.88 -10.47 5.49
CA ALA A 112 14.29 -11.34 4.47
C ALA A 112 13.08 -10.69 3.78
N LEU A 113 12.25 -9.94 4.50
CA LEU A 113 11.13 -9.18 3.94
C LEU A 113 11.59 -8.05 3.02
N ILE A 114 12.61 -7.26 3.42
CA ILE A 114 13.22 -6.23 2.54
C ILE A 114 13.78 -6.88 1.28
N LYS A 115 14.52 -8.00 1.43
CA LYS A 115 15.06 -8.70 0.27
C LYS A 115 13.94 -9.23 -0.64
N ALA A 116 12.89 -9.82 -0.05
CA ALA A 116 11.77 -10.37 -0.80
C ALA A 116 11.04 -9.28 -1.58
N SER A 117 10.91 -8.09 -0.98
CA SER A 117 10.31 -6.93 -1.61
C SER A 117 11.14 -6.48 -2.81
N ASP A 118 12.46 -6.28 -2.65
CA ASP A 118 13.35 -5.86 -3.75
C ASP A 118 13.36 -6.82 -4.95
N GLU A 119 13.03 -8.10 -4.73
CA GLU A 119 12.97 -9.13 -5.77
C GLU A 119 11.61 -9.23 -6.49
N ILE A 120 10.60 -8.44 -6.13
CA ILE A 120 9.31 -8.45 -6.82
C ILE A 120 9.44 -7.77 -8.17
N ASN A 121 9.37 -8.56 -9.24
CA ASN A 121 9.48 -8.09 -10.62
C ASN A 121 8.17 -8.18 -11.42
N VAL A 122 7.05 -8.39 -10.73
CA VAL A 122 5.71 -8.55 -11.33
C VAL A 122 4.75 -7.41 -10.98
N LEU A 123 5.25 -6.30 -10.40
CA LEU A 123 4.42 -5.17 -9.98
C LEU A 123 3.56 -4.61 -11.12
N GLU A 124 4.12 -4.45 -12.32
CA GLU A 124 3.39 -3.98 -13.50
C GLU A 124 2.18 -4.88 -13.81
N LYS A 125 2.38 -6.21 -13.78
CA LYS A 125 1.29 -7.17 -14.00
C LYS A 125 0.23 -7.13 -12.89
N ILE A 126 0.65 -6.87 -11.65
CA ILE A 126 -0.25 -6.74 -10.51
C ILE A 126 -1.15 -5.51 -10.72
N VAL A 127 -0.57 -4.37 -11.09
CA VAL A 127 -1.30 -3.12 -11.36
C VAL A 127 -2.20 -3.26 -12.59
N ASP A 128 -1.70 -3.85 -13.67
CA ASP A 128 -2.49 -4.12 -14.90
C ASP A 128 -3.69 -5.06 -14.65
N ASN A 129 -3.66 -5.82 -13.55
CA ASN A 129 -4.78 -6.68 -13.15
C ASN A 129 -5.87 -5.93 -12.38
N PHE A 130 -5.59 -4.74 -11.84
CA PHE A 130 -6.54 -3.97 -11.05
C PHE A 130 -7.83 -3.63 -11.83
N PRO A 131 -7.80 -3.17 -13.11
CA PRO A 131 -9.02 -2.94 -13.88
C PRO A 131 -9.88 -4.19 -14.09
N LYS A 132 -9.23 -5.36 -14.22
CA LYS A 132 -9.95 -6.64 -14.35
C LYS A 132 -10.64 -7.01 -13.05
N ARG A 133 -9.98 -6.81 -11.91
CA ARG A 133 -10.54 -7.00 -10.57
C ARG A 133 -11.70 -6.05 -10.30
N LEU A 134 -11.58 -4.77 -10.68
CA LEU A 134 -12.70 -3.82 -10.61
C LEU A 134 -13.92 -4.31 -11.41
N LYS A 135 -13.71 -4.78 -12.64
CA LYS A 135 -14.78 -5.34 -13.46
C LYS A 135 -15.43 -6.56 -12.81
N ALA A 136 -14.63 -7.48 -12.28
CA ALA A 136 -15.13 -8.65 -11.56
C ALA A 136 -15.96 -8.26 -10.32
N CYS A 137 -15.52 -7.24 -9.56
CA CYS A 137 -16.27 -6.68 -8.44
C CYS A 137 -17.65 -6.16 -8.87
N VAL A 138 -17.70 -5.41 -9.98
CA VAL A 138 -18.96 -4.90 -10.56
C VAL A 138 -19.88 -6.04 -11.01
N GLU A 139 -19.33 -7.04 -11.70
CA GLU A 139 -20.09 -8.23 -12.13
C GLU A 139 -20.62 -9.05 -10.94
N ALA A 140 -19.84 -9.13 -9.86
CA ALA A 140 -20.23 -9.73 -8.59
C ALA A 140 -21.16 -8.85 -7.75
N LYS A 141 -21.50 -7.63 -8.22
CA LYS A 141 -22.31 -6.64 -7.49
C LYS A 141 -21.77 -6.33 -6.09
N GLY A 142 -20.45 -6.23 -5.96
CA GLY A 142 -19.75 -6.02 -4.69
C GLY A 142 -19.60 -7.27 -3.82
N GLY A 143 -19.96 -8.45 -4.33
CA GLY A 143 -19.64 -9.73 -3.68
C GLY A 143 -18.18 -10.15 -3.89
N HIS A 144 -17.77 -11.25 -3.22
CA HIS A 144 -16.44 -11.84 -3.38
C HIS A 144 -16.19 -12.35 -4.81
N PHE A 145 -14.94 -12.20 -5.26
CA PHE A 145 -14.46 -12.64 -6.56
C PHE A 145 -12.97 -13.03 -6.46
N GLU A 146 -12.51 -13.92 -7.33
CA GLU A 146 -11.10 -14.37 -7.39
C GLU A 146 -10.46 -14.03 -8.74
#